data_AF-A0A953JK89-F1
#
_entry.id   AF-A0A953JK89-F1
#
_cell.length_a   1.000
_cell.length_b   1.000
_cell.length_c   1.000
_cell.angle_alpha   90.00
_cell.angle_beta   90.00
_cell.angle_gamma   90.00
#
_symmetry.space_group_name_H-M   'P 1'
#
loop_
_entity.id
_entity.type
_entity.pdbx_description
1 polymer ?
#
loop_
_entity_poly.entity_id
_entity_poly.type
_entity_poly.pdbx_seq_one_letter_code
_entity_poly.pdbx_strand_id
1 'polypeptide(L)'
;IFVTPEKAKEILQDQIDCMGCLSSCRFSNWSQHEPDFSTGKKADPRSFCIQKTLQDISHDGALEHNLMFAGHNAFRFAQDPFYSNGFIPTVRQLVERILTGR
;
A
#
# COMPACT_ATOMS: atom_id res chain seq x y z
N ILE A 1 12.70 5.47 -21.76
CA ILE A 1 12.01 6.75 -21.46
C ILE A 1 12.99 7.61 -20.71
N PHE A 2 13.32 8.78 -21.23
CA PHE A 2 14.22 9.74 -20.56
C PHE A 2 13.39 10.87 -19.95
N VAL A 3 13.81 11.37 -18.79
CA VAL A 3 13.18 12.49 -18.07
C VAL A 3 14.15 13.66 -17.96
N THR A 4 13.68 14.84 -17.57
CA THR A 4 14.55 15.99 -17.33
C THR A 4 15.51 15.73 -16.16
N PRO A 5 16.66 16.41 -16.10
CA PRO A 5 17.59 16.29 -14.96
C PRO A 5 16.94 16.57 -13.60
N GLU A 6 15.99 17.51 -13.56
CA GLU A 6 15.24 17.87 -12.35
C GLU A 6 14.36 16.69 -11.90
N LYS A 7 13.63 16.08 -12.84
CA LYS A 7 12.79 14.92 -12.53
C LYS A 7 13.63 13.69 -12.16
N ALA A 8 14.81 13.53 -12.75
CA ALA A 8 15.74 12.46 -12.39
C ALA A 8 16.21 12.59 -10.94
N LYS A 9 16.52 13.81 -10.48
CA LYS A 9 16.89 14.08 -9.07
C LYS A 9 15.75 13.75 -8.11
N GLU A 10 14.52 14.15 -8.46
CA GLU A 10 13.32 13.82 -7.67
C GLU A 10 13.13 12.29 -7.56
N ILE A 11 13.23 11.56 -8.67
CA ILE A 11 13.08 10.10 -8.67
C ILE A 11 14.15 9.43 -7.80
N LEU A 12 15.40 9.90 -7.86
CA LEU A 12 16.48 9.37 -7.03
C LEU A 12 16.22 9.63 -5.54
N GLN A 13 15.74 10.82 -5.21
CA GLN A 13 15.39 11.16 -3.83
C GLN A 13 14.24 10.27 -3.33
N ASP A 14 13.17 10.12 -4.11
CA ASP A 14 12.05 9.23 -3.76
C ASP A 14 12.49 7.77 -3.56
N GLN A 15 13.46 7.29 -4.35
CA GLN A 15 14.04 5.95 -4.18
C GLN A 15 14.82 5.80 -2.88
N ILE A 16 15.55 6.84 -2.47
CA ILE A 16 16.31 6.85 -1.21
C ILE A 16 15.36 6.91 -0.01
N ASP A 17 14.29 7.68 -0.11
CA ASP A 17 13.30 7.86 0.96
C ASP A 17 12.31 6.69 1.08
N CYS A 18 12.35 5.74 0.14
CA CYS A 18 11.58 4.52 0.18
C CYS A 18 11.97 3.67 1.39
N MET A 19 11.05 3.51 2.34
CA MET A 19 11.23 2.71 3.56
C MET A 19 11.11 1.20 3.30
N GLY A 20 10.67 0.83 2.09
CA GLY A 20 10.50 -0.57 1.69
C GLY A 20 9.22 -1.20 2.24
N CYS A 21 8.95 -2.42 1.81
CA CYS A 21 7.79 -3.19 2.25
C CYS A 21 8.24 -4.35 3.13
N LEU A 22 7.52 -4.65 4.22
CA LEU A 22 7.82 -5.79 5.09
C LEU A 22 7.27 -7.13 4.56
N SER A 23 6.74 -7.14 3.34
CA SER A 23 6.29 -8.36 2.68
C SER A 23 7.45 -9.07 1.99
N SER A 24 7.48 -10.40 2.02
CA SER A 24 8.36 -11.24 1.19
C SER A 24 7.91 -11.25 -0.28
N CYS A 25 7.88 -10.09 -0.93
CA CYS A 25 7.49 -9.91 -2.33
C CYS A 25 8.59 -9.19 -3.13
N ARG A 26 8.41 -9.05 -4.46
CA ARG A 26 9.39 -8.43 -5.36
C ARG A 26 9.68 -6.95 -5.06
N PHE A 27 8.82 -6.26 -4.30
CA PHE A 27 9.01 -4.86 -3.91
C PHE A 27 9.88 -4.68 -2.66
N SER A 28 10.36 -5.78 -2.08
CA SER A 28 11.24 -5.75 -0.92
C SER A 28 12.47 -6.63 -1.12
N ASN A 29 13.60 -6.16 -0.60
CA ASN A 29 14.80 -6.97 -0.44
C ASN A 29 14.93 -7.53 0.98
N TRP A 30 13.99 -7.22 1.89
CA TRP A 30 14.01 -7.69 3.27
C TRP A 30 13.59 -9.15 3.40
N SER A 31 14.18 -9.87 4.34
CA SER A 31 13.86 -11.25 4.74
C SER A 31 13.92 -11.38 6.26
N GLN A 32 13.06 -12.24 6.83
CA GLN A 32 13.15 -12.60 8.26
C GLN A 32 14.20 -13.70 8.52
N HIS A 33 14.74 -14.33 7.48
CA HIS A 33 15.71 -15.41 7.62
C HIS A 33 17.10 -14.88 7.96
N GLU A 34 17.69 -15.44 9.01
CA GLU A 34 19.08 -15.19 9.42
C GLU A 34 20.09 -15.85 8.47
N PRO A 35 21.34 -15.35 8.41
CA PRO A 35 21.89 -14.23 9.19
C PRO A 35 21.80 -12.86 8.49
N ASP A 36 21.46 -12.82 7.22
CA ASP A 36 21.62 -11.64 6.36
C ASP A 36 20.35 -10.78 6.26
N PHE A 37 19.19 -11.28 6.69
CA PHE A 37 17.90 -10.59 6.65
C PHE A 37 17.56 -9.98 5.28
N SER A 38 18.07 -10.63 4.23
CA SER A 38 18.00 -10.14 2.85
C SER A 38 17.54 -11.25 1.93
N THR A 39 16.88 -10.89 0.84
CA THR A 39 16.57 -11.83 -0.26
C THR A 39 17.72 -11.95 -1.26
N GLY A 40 18.79 -11.17 -1.10
CA GLY A 40 19.91 -11.07 -2.03
C GLY A 40 19.56 -10.42 -3.38
N LYS A 41 18.31 -9.97 -3.54
CA LYS A 41 17.79 -9.34 -4.76
C LYS A 41 17.51 -7.87 -4.52
N LYS A 42 17.76 -7.03 -5.53
CA LYS A 42 17.31 -5.64 -5.48
C LYS A 42 15.79 -5.59 -5.53
N ALA A 43 15.20 -4.72 -4.71
CA ALA A 43 13.77 -4.44 -4.79
C ALA A 43 13.40 -3.90 -6.18
N ASP A 44 12.22 -4.27 -6.65
CA ASP A 44 11.68 -3.73 -7.90
C ASP A 44 11.55 -2.19 -7.77
N PRO A 45 12.12 -1.42 -8.71
CA PRO A 45 12.22 0.04 -8.59
C PRO A 45 10.86 0.74 -8.61
N ARG A 46 9.75 0.04 -8.82
CA ARG A 46 8.40 0.60 -8.67
C ARG A 46 7.97 0.71 -7.19
N SER A 47 8.72 0.11 -6.26
CA SER A 47 8.41 0.10 -4.82
C SER A 47 8.22 1.51 -4.24
N PHE A 48 9.13 2.44 -4.57
CA PHE A 48 9.05 3.81 -4.06
C PHE A 48 7.78 4.53 -4.52
N CYS A 49 7.39 4.35 -5.79
CA CYS A 49 6.22 4.98 -6.38
C CYS A 49 4.94 4.45 -5.73
N ILE A 50 4.87 3.13 -5.51
CA ILE A 50 3.76 2.49 -4.80
C ILE A 50 3.69 3.00 -3.36
N GLN A 51 4.81 3.02 -2.63
CA GLN A 51 4.83 3.49 -1.24
C GLN A 51 4.41 4.95 -1.14
N LYS A 52 5.00 5.84 -1.95
CA LYS A 52 4.73 7.28 -1.94
C LYS A 52 3.25 7.55 -2.17
N THR A 53 2.66 6.89 -3.17
CA THR A 53 1.24 7.10 -3.50
C THR A 53 0.28 6.53 -2.45
N LEU A 54 0.59 5.36 -1.88
CA LEU A 54 -0.20 4.78 -0.77
C LEU A 54 -0.11 5.62 0.51
N GLN A 55 1.04 6.23 0.79
CA GLN A 55 1.20 7.14 1.92
C GLN A 55 0.45 8.44 1.69
N ASP A 56 0.61 9.05 0.53
CA ASP A 56 -0.04 10.32 0.20
C ASP A 56 -1.56 10.21 0.29
N ILE A 57 -2.16 9.19 -0.32
CA ILE A 57 -3.63 9.00 -0.27
C ILE A 57 -4.16 8.69 1.13
N SER A 58 -3.33 8.09 2.01
CA SER A 58 -3.71 7.82 3.39
C SER A 58 -3.69 9.08 4.28
N HIS A 59 -3.10 10.17 3.79
CA HIS A 59 -2.93 11.45 4.48
C HIS A 59 -3.53 12.62 3.68
N ASP A 60 -4.75 12.43 3.18
CA ASP A 60 -5.55 13.45 2.46
C ASP A 60 -5.00 13.87 1.08
N GLY A 61 -4.08 13.09 0.50
CA GLY A 61 -3.60 13.28 -0.86
C GLY A 61 -4.69 13.12 -1.92
N ALA A 62 -4.46 13.71 -3.10
CA ALA A 62 -5.45 13.71 -4.18
C ALA A 62 -5.71 12.29 -4.72
N LEU A 63 -6.98 11.85 -4.72
CA LEU A 63 -7.38 10.50 -5.18
C LEU A 63 -6.98 10.24 -6.64
N GLU A 64 -7.15 11.23 -7.52
CA GLU A 64 -6.86 11.15 -8.96
C GLU A 64 -5.37 10.99 -9.30
N HIS A 65 -4.48 11.21 -8.33
CA HIS A 65 -3.04 11.16 -8.52
C HIS A 65 -2.35 10.03 -7.75
N ASN A 66 -3.13 9.23 -7.02
CA ASN A 66 -2.59 8.21 -6.14
C ASN A 66 -3.17 6.81 -6.38
N LEU A 67 -2.44 5.82 -5.89
CA LEU A 67 -2.85 4.43 -5.91
C LEU A 67 -3.56 4.11 -4.59
N MET A 68 -4.78 3.58 -4.66
CA MET A 68 -5.49 3.01 -3.53
C MET A 68 -5.61 1.50 -3.72
N PHE A 69 -5.08 0.72 -2.79
CA PHE A 69 -5.22 -0.73 -2.85
C PHE A 69 -6.55 -1.18 -2.24
N ALA A 70 -7.28 -2.01 -2.99
CA ALA A 70 -8.53 -2.59 -2.55
C ALA A 70 -8.63 -4.03 -3.04
N GLY A 71 -9.28 -4.90 -2.26
CA GLY A 71 -9.59 -6.25 -2.70
C GLY A 71 -10.65 -6.25 -3.80
N HIS A 72 -10.69 -7.33 -4.61
CA HIS A 72 -11.65 -7.48 -5.71
C HIS A 72 -13.12 -7.24 -5.31
N ASN A 73 -13.50 -7.54 -4.07
CA ASN A 73 -14.86 -7.41 -3.55
C ASN A 73 -15.14 -6.07 -2.85
N ALA A 74 -14.23 -5.09 -2.88
CA ALA A 74 -14.40 -3.83 -2.14
C ALA A 74 -15.68 -3.07 -2.53
N PHE A 75 -16.08 -3.12 -3.80
CA PHE A 75 -17.32 -2.51 -4.28
C PHE A 75 -18.59 -3.06 -3.60
N ARG A 76 -18.52 -4.27 -3.02
CA ARG A 76 -19.66 -4.89 -2.34
C ARG A 76 -20.01 -4.19 -1.03
N PHE A 77 -19.10 -3.43 -0.43
CA PHE A 77 -19.41 -2.64 0.77
C PHE A 77 -20.50 -1.60 0.53
N ALA A 78 -20.64 -1.08 -0.70
CA ALA A 78 -21.71 -0.15 -1.05
C ALA A 78 -23.12 -0.79 -0.98
N GLN A 79 -23.21 -2.12 -1.05
CA GLN A 79 -24.47 -2.87 -1.04
C GLN A 79 -24.70 -3.60 0.29
N ASP A 80 -23.70 -3.63 1.17
CA ASP A 80 -23.80 -4.34 2.44
C ASP A 80 -24.58 -3.48 3.46
N PRO A 81 -25.74 -3.96 3.96
CA PRO A 81 -26.52 -3.24 4.96
C PRO A 81 -25.73 -2.86 6.21
N PHE A 82 -24.65 -3.59 6.52
CA PHE A 82 -23.77 -3.29 7.64
C PHE A 82 -23.09 -1.92 7.50
N TYR A 83 -22.83 -1.44 6.28
CA TYR A 83 -22.20 -0.14 6.00
C TYR A 83 -23.23 0.96 5.65
N SER A 84 -24.53 0.74 5.91
CA SER A 84 -25.60 1.68 5.56
C SER A 84 -25.52 3.00 6.35
N ASN A 85 -26.10 4.07 5.78
CA ASN A 85 -26.17 5.40 6.40
C ASN A 85 -24.79 5.99 6.77
N GLY A 86 -23.73 5.63 6.05
CA GLY A 86 -22.37 6.10 6.29
C GLY A 86 -21.72 5.48 7.54
N PHE A 87 -22.28 4.39 8.07
CA PHE A 87 -21.68 3.69 9.19
C PHE A 87 -20.39 2.98 8.77
N ILE A 88 -19.28 3.31 9.44
CA ILE A 88 -18.00 2.61 9.31
C ILE A 88 -17.75 1.87 10.62
N PRO A 89 -17.71 0.52 10.61
CA PRO A 89 -17.54 -0.26 11.83
C PRO A 89 -16.14 -0.06 12.42
N THR A 90 -16.07 -0.08 13.75
CA THR A 90 -14.78 -0.27 14.43
C THR A 90 -14.22 -1.66 14.12
N VAL A 91 -12.91 -1.84 14.29
CA VAL A 91 -12.26 -3.15 14.13
C VAL A 91 -12.95 -4.23 14.97
N ARG A 92 -13.34 -3.90 16.20
CA ARG A 92 -14.08 -4.82 17.09
C ARG A 92 -15.42 -5.24 16.50
N GLN A 93 -16.24 -4.29 16.04
CA GLN A 93 -17.55 -4.59 15.45
C GLN A 93 -17.43 -5.41 14.16
N LEU A 94 -16.41 -5.13 13.34
CA LEU A 94 -16.12 -5.91 12.13
C LEU A 94 -15.76 -7.35 12.49
N VAL A 95 -14.87 -7.57 13.47
CA VAL A 95 -14.50 -8.93 13.92
C VAL A 95 -15.70 -9.65 14.52
N GLU A 96 -16.48 -9.00 15.40
CA GLU A 96 -17.71 -9.57 15.97
C GLU A 96 -18.69 -10.00 14.86
N ARG A 97 -18.83 -9.20 13.80
CA ARG A 97 -19.67 -9.52 12.63
C ARG A 97 -19.15 -10.75 11.87
N ILE A 98 -17.85 -10.81 11.58
CA ILE A 98 -17.22 -11.94 10.87
C ILE A 98 -17.43 -13.25 11.63
N LEU A 99 -17.33 -13.23 12.96
CA LEU A 99 -17.55 -14.41 13.81
C LEU A 99 -18.97 -14.97 13.73
N THR A 100 -19.96 -14.20 13.26
CA THR A 100 -21.34 -14.70 13.04
C THR A 100 -21.48 -15.59 11.80
N GLY A 101 -20.46 -15.63 10.91
CA GLY A 101 -20.48 -16.46 9.69
C GLY A 101 -21.51 -16.03 8.64
N ARG A 102 -21.99 -14.79 8.73
CA ARG A 102 -22.94 -14.17 7.79
C ARG A 102 -22.24 -13.25 6.81
#